data_AF-A0A6B7Q086-F1
#
_entry.id   AF-A0A6B7Q086-F1
#
_cell.length_a   1.000
_cell.length_b   1.000
_cell.length_c   1.000
_cell.angle_alpha   90.00
_cell.angle_beta   90.00
_cell.angle_gamma   90.00
#
_symmetry.space_group_name_H-M   'P 1'
#
loop_
_entity.id
_entity.type
_entity.pdbx_description
1 polymer ?
#
loop_
_entity_poly.entity_id
_entity_poly.type
_entity_poly.pdbx_seq_one_letter_code
_entity_poly.pdbx_strand_id
1 'polypeptide(L)'
;MIKLTKLALLAIASLSACNASAVELVLSSNATEIPHDLVKETISAHLPRQIVELDGSYKLYAYLETADYQPGERLYSYSVQLHKRVEEAGTGKVYWVSTGGIRGHGVATVAQDTILANLGSDLVAGANSFKLDQM
;
A
#
# COMPACT_ATOMS: atom_id res chain seq x y z
N MET A 1 25.35 40.84 -39.76
CA MET A 1 24.76 41.33 -38.50
C MET A 1 24.02 40.20 -37.82
N ILE A 2 24.35 40.01 -36.53
CA ILE A 2 23.66 39.27 -35.47
C ILE A 2 23.59 37.73 -35.57
N LYS A 3 24.38 37.13 -34.67
CA LYS A 3 24.54 35.72 -34.32
C LYS A 3 23.22 35.12 -33.80
N LEU A 4 22.80 33.99 -34.36
CA LEU A 4 21.81 33.08 -33.75
C LEU A 4 22.45 31.70 -33.61
N THR A 5 23.59 31.65 -32.93
CA THR A 5 24.11 30.42 -32.33
C THR A 5 23.77 30.45 -30.85
N LYS A 6 23.33 29.29 -30.32
CA LYS A 6 23.05 28.99 -28.90
C LYS A 6 21.60 29.15 -28.41
N LEU A 7 20.65 28.40 -28.96
CA LEU A 7 19.38 28.13 -28.26
C LEU A 7 18.70 26.85 -28.78
N ALA A 8 19.46 25.75 -28.88
CA ALA A 8 18.89 24.43 -29.21
C ALA A 8 19.63 23.28 -28.51
N LEU A 9 20.27 23.54 -27.37
CA LEU A 9 21.01 22.53 -26.61
C LEU A 9 20.57 22.43 -25.14
N LEU A 10 19.29 22.72 -24.86
CA LEU A 10 18.70 22.55 -23.53
C LEU A 10 17.33 21.84 -23.56
N ALA A 11 17.04 21.06 -24.61
CA ALA A 11 15.76 20.36 -24.75
C ALA A 11 15.82 18.85 -24.43
N ILE A 12 16.95 18.31 -23.95
CA ILE A 12 17.12 16.84 -23.77
C ILE A 12 17.62 16.46 -22.37
N ALA A 13 17.71 17.39 -21.41
CA ALA A 13 18.36 17.12 -20.11
C ALA A 13 17.42 16.99 -18.90
N SER A 14 16.09 16.99 -19.05
CA SER A 14 15.21 16.99 -17.86
C SER A 14 13.86 16.27 -18.02
N LEU A 15 13.79 15.23 -18.86
CA LEU A 15 12.69 14.26 -18.82
C LEU A 15 13.20 12.85 -18.51
N SER A 16 14.07 12.73 -17.52
CA SER A 16 14.04 11.53 -16.67
C SER A 16 13.03 11.81 -15.57
N ALA A 17 11.74 11.85 -15.94
CA ALA A 17 10.67 11.81 -14.98
C ALA A 17 10.91 10.56 -14.15
N CYS A 18 11.25 10.78 -12.88
CA CYS A 18 11.36 9.77 -11.86
C CYS A 18 10.12 8.88 -11.97
N ASN A 19 10.30 7.60 -12.34
CA ASN A 19 9.26 6.62 -12.09
C ASN A 19 9.16 6.53 -10.58
N ALA A 20 8.27 7.33 -9.99
CA ALA A 20 7.74 7.05 -8.66
C ALA A 20 6.97 5.74 -8.79
N SER A 21 7.70 4.62 -8.75
CA SER A 21 7.10 3.31 -8.64
C SER A 21 6.57 3.25 -7.22
N ALA A 22 5.36 3.75 -7.00
CA ALA A 22 4.67 3.52 -5.75
C ALA A 22 4.49 2.00 -5.60
N VAL A 23 4.72 1.48 -4.40
CA VAL A 23 4.43 0.09 -4.07
C VAL A 23 2.99 -0.24 -4.48
N GLU A 24 2.81 -1.30 -5.28
CA GLU A 24 1.49 -1.69 -5.75
C GLU A 24 0.63 -2.16 -4.57
N LEU A 25 -0.56 -1.58 -4.41
CA LEU A 25 -1.54 -1.96 -3.40
C LEU A 25 -2.65 -2.80 -4.03
N VAL A 26 -2.69 -4.08 -3.66
CA VAL A 26 -3.76 -5.02 -4.04
C VAL A 26 -4.71 -5.16 -2.86
N LEU A 27 -5.96 -4.75 -3.04
CA LEU A 27 -7.02 -4.85 -2.02
C LEU A 27 -8.02 -5.94 -2.38
N SER A 28 -8.33 -6.79 -1.42
CA SER A 28 -9.50 -7.68 -1.43
C SER A 28 -10.44 -7.29 -0.30
N SER A 29 -11.71 -6.99 -0.59
CA SER A 29 -12.65 -6.65 0.48
C SER A 29 -14.07 -7.11 0.18
N ASN A 30 -14.73 -7.64 1.21
CA ASN A 30 -16.14 -8.01 1.21
C ASN A 30 -17.04 -6.97 1.92
N ALA A 31 -16.46 -5.89 2.45
CA ALA A 31 -17.18 -4.84 3.16
C ALA A 31 -17.90 -3.95 2.15
N THR A 32 -19.14 -4.31 1.80
CA THR A 32 -19.94 -3.62 0.79
C THR A 32 -20.34 -2.21 1.22
N GLU A 33 -20.32 -1.95 2.53
CA GLU A 33 -20.60 -0.66 3.14
C GLU A 33 -19.41 0.31 3.16
N ILE A 34 -18.20 -0.14 2.79
CA ILE A 34 -16.99 0.69 2.74
C ILE A 34 -16.43 0.69 1.31
N PRO A 35 -16.42 1.83 0.60
CA PRO A 35 -15.90 1.90 -0.76
C PRO A 35 -14.43 1.45 -0.85
N HIS A 36 -14.10 0.61 -1.84
CA HIS A 36 -12.74 0.10 -2.05
C HIS A 36 -11.70 1.22 -2.19
N ASP A 37 -12.05 2.28 -2.91
CA ASP A 37 -11.14 3.42 -3.12
C ASP A 37 -10.85 4.15 -1.81
N LEU A 38 -11.84 4.29 -0.93
CA LEU A 38 -11.66 4.92 0.38
C LEU A 38 -10.74 4.09 1.29
N VAL A 39 -10.81 2.76 1.22
CA VAL A 39 -9.86 1.87 1.92
C VAL A 39 -8.45 2.07 1.39
N LYS A 40 -8.28 2.09 0.07
CA LYS A 40 -6.97 2.31 -0.56
C LYS A 40 -6.39 3.68 -0.22
N GLU A 41 -7.21 4.73 -0.27
CA GLU A 41 -6.82 6.09 0.13
C GLU A 41 -6.38 6.13 1.60
N THR A 42 -7.15 5.51 2.49
CA THR A 42 -6.82 5.41 3.92
C THR A 42 -5.48 4.72 4.13
N ILE A 43 -5.25 3.59 3.45
CA ILE A 43 -3.96 2.89 3.50
C ILE A 43 -2.84 3.79 2.98
N SER A 44 -2.97 4.32 1.76
CA SER A 44 -1.96 5.17 1.12
C SER A 44 -1.61 6.41 1.93
N ALA A 45 -2.58 7.02 2.62
CA ALA A 45 -2.37 8.21 3.44
C ALA A 45 -1.61 7.92 4.75
N HIS A 46 -1.68 6.69 5.28
CA HIS A 46 -1.09 6.31 6.56
C HIS A 46 0.09 5.35 6.44
N LEU A 47 0.45 4.93 5.22
CA LEU A 47 1.60 4.08 5.00
C LEU A 47 2.89 4.77 5.48
N PRO A 48 3.77 4.03 6.19
CA PRO A 48 5.07 4.57 6.56
C PRO A 48 5.86 4.98 5.31
N ARG A 49 6.57 6.11 5.40
CA ARG A 49 7.34 6.68 4.29
C ARG A 49 8.30 5.67 3.63
N GLN A 50 8.96 4.85 4.44
CA GLN A 50 9.89 3.80 3.99
C GLN A 50 9.23 2.73 3.10
N ILE A 51 7.90 2.58 3.16
CA ILE A 51 7.13 1.65 2.33
C ILE A 51 6.68 2.31 1.03
N VAL A 52 6.31 3.60 1.09
CA VAL A 52 5.92 4.39 -0.08
C VAL A 52 7.08 4.54 -1.08
N GLU A 53 8.31 4.58 -0.56
CA GLU A 53 9.55 4.73 -1.36
C GLU A 53 10.06 3.41 -1.97
N LEU A 54 9.41 2.27 -1.72
CA LEU A 54 9.83 0.97 -2.28
C LEU A 54 9.52 0.85 -3.76
N ASP A 55 10.36 0.11 -4.48
CA ASP A 55 10.19 -0.16 -5.90
C ASP A 55 9.26 -1.36 -6.20
N GLY A 56 9.16 -1.71 -7.48
CA GLY A 56 8.36 -2.86 -7.95
C GLY A 56 8.87 -4.24 -7.49
N SER A 57 9.93 -4.32 -6.68
CA SER A 57 10.32 -5.55 -5.98
C SER A 57 9.45 -5.82 -4.76
N TYR A 58 8.52 -4.91 -4.43
CA TYR A 58 7.60 -5.04 -3.32
C TYR A 58 6.15 -4.84 -3.75
N LYS A 59 5.23 -5.47 -3.02
CA LYS A 59 3.78 -5.27 -3.14
C LYS A 59 3.13 -5.23 -1.76
N LEU A 60 2.04 -4.49 -1.65
CA LEU A 60 1.14 -4.54 -0.51
C LEU A 60 -0.08 -5.36 -0.87
N TYR A 61 -0.37 -6.36 -0.04
CA TYR A 61 -1.63 -7.08 -0.07
C TYR A 61 -2.45 -6.67 1.14
N ALA A 62 -3.63 -6.13 0.88
CA ALA A 62 -4.57 -5.70 1.91
C ALA A 62 -5.85 -6.53 1.84
N TYR A 63 -6.41 -6.83 3.00
CA TYR A 63 -7.77 -7.34 3.11
C TYR A 63 -8.59 -6.48 4.06
N LEU A 64 -9.88 -6.37 3.77
CA LEU A 64 -10.87 -5.82 4.69
C LEU A 64 -12.14 -6.67 4.62
N GLU A 65 -12.48 -7.28 5.75
CA GLU A 65 -13.66 -8.12 5.88
C GLU A 65 -14.58 -7.57 6.96
N THR A 66 -15.89 -7.68 6.71
CA THR A 66 -16.93 -7.36 7.69
C THR A 66 -18.01 -8.44 7.72
N ALA A 67 -18.66 -8.58 8.87
CA ALA A 67 -19.75 -9.52 9.08
C ALA A 67 -20.76 -8.96 10.09
N ASP A 68 -22.01 -9.46 10.06
CA ASP A 68 -23.03 -9.05 11.02
C ASP A 68 -22.67 -9.57 12.41
N TYR A 69 -22.85 -8.73 13.43
CA TYR A 69 -22.60 -9.12 14.82
C TYR A 69 -23.86 -9.05 15.69
N GLN A 70 -24.41 -7.84 15.82
CA GLN A 70 -25.64 -7.52 16.54
C GLN A 70 -26.40 -6.44 15.75
N PRO A 71 -27.68 -6.18 16.06
CA PRO A 71 -28.41 -5.10 15.41
C PRO A 71 -27.66 -3.76 15.53
N GLY A 72 -27.22 -3.22 14.39
CA GLY A 72 -26.45 -1.98 14.32
C GLY A 72 -24.94 -2.12 14.58
N GLU A 73 -24.41 -3.34 14.72
CA GLU A 73 -22.99 -3.61 14.94
C GLU A 73 -22.43 -4.60 13.92
N ARG A 74 -21.20 -4.35 13.49
CA ARG A 74 -20.46 -5.18 12.53
C ARG A 74 -19.17 -5.70 13.16
N LEU A 75 -18.89 -6.99 12.98
CA LEU A 75 -17.54 -7.50 13.14
C LEU A 75 -16.69 -7.01 11.97
N TYR A 76 -15.43 -6.71 12.23
CA TYR A 76 -14.47 -6.38 11.18
C TYR A 76 -13.11 -7.04 11.41
N SER A 77 -12.39 -7.24 10.32
CA SER A 77 -11.00 -7.67 10.30
C SER A 77 -10.29 -7.04 9.10
N TYR A 78 -9.07 -6.56 9.30
CA TYR A 78 -8.22 -6.10 8.20
C TYR A 78 -6.78 -6.57 8.37
N SER A 79 -6.05 -6.59 7.25
CA SER A 79 -4.59 -6.53 7.27
C SER A 79 -4.06 -5.72 6.12
N VAL A 80 -2.83 -5.26 6.30
CA VAL A 80 -1.99 -4.73 5.23
C VAL A 80 -0.63 -5.40 5.39
N GLN A 81 -0.25 -6.23 4.43
CA GLN A 81 0.97 -7.04 4.44
C GLN A 81 1.89 -6.62 3.31
N LEU A 82 3.17 -6.40 3.62
CA LEU A 82 4.23 -6.22 2.64
C LEU A 82 4.72 -7.58 2.15
N HIS A 83 4.89 -7.69 0.85
CA HIS A 83 5.46 -8.86 0.20
C HIS A 83 6.65 -8.44 -0.66
N LYS A 84 7.70 -9.26 -0.64
CA LYS A 84 8.90 -9.09 -1.46
C LYS A 84 8.89 -10.07 -2.63
N ARG A 85 9.27 -9.59 -3.81
CA ARG A 85 9.52 -10.40 -5.00
C ARG A 85 10.75 -11.26 -4.75
N VAL A 86 10.60 -12.58 -4.87
CA VAL A 86 11.69 -13.56 -4.78
C VAL A 86 11.71 -14.35 -6.07
N GLU A 87 12.89 -14.47 -6.67
CA GLU A 87 13.09 -15.30 -7.86
C GLU A 87 13.88 -16.55 -7.47
N GLU A 88 13.28 -17.72 -7.68
CA GLU A 88 13.89 -19.00 -7.33
C GLU A 88 15.09 -19.30 -8.23
N ALA A 89 16.24 -19.51 -7.59
CA ALA A 89 17.46 -19.88 -8.27
C ALA A 89 17.29 -21.22 -9.01
N GLY A 90 17.64 -21.24 -10.29
CA GLY A 90 17.59 -22.43 -11.14
C GLY A 90 16.30 -22.61 -11.93
N THR A 91 15.15 -22.10 -11.46
CA THR A 91 13.88 -22.18 -12.21
C THR A 91 13.46 -20.83 -12.80
N GLY A 92 13.93 -19.70 -12.22
CA GLY A 92 13.49 -18.36 -12.59
C GLY A 92 12.04 -18.06 -12.20
N LYS A 93 11.39 -18.93 -11.41
CA LYS A 93 10.02 -18.72 -10.95
C LYS A 93 9.95 -17.58 -9.94
N VAL A 94 8.96 -16.72 -10.09
CA VAL A 94 8.75 -15.55 -9.23
C VAL A 94 7.69 -15.85 -8.18
N TYR A 95 8.01 -15.55 -6.93
CA TYR A 95 7.14 -15.67 -5.77
C TYR A 95 7.04 -14.35 -5.01
N TRP A 96 5.96 -14.16 -4.26
CA TRP A 96 5.74 -12.99 -3.40
C TRP A 96 5.68 -13.45 -1.95
N VAL A 97 6.78 -13.25 -1.22
CA VAL A 97 6.91 -13.72 0.16
C VAL A 97 6.52 -12.60 1.12
N SER A 98 5.59 -12.89 2.03
CA SER A 98 5.18 -11.93 3.06
C SER A 98 6.35 -11.64 3.99
N THR A 99 6.65 -10.36 4.22
CA THR A 99 7.72 -9.91 5.11
C THR A 99 7.19 -9.26 6.39
N GLY A 100 5.87 -9.08 6.49
CA GLY A 100 5.19 -8.56 7.67
C GLY A 100 4.26 -7.41 7.36
N GLY A 101 3.63 -6.87 8.40
CA GLY A 101 2.63 -5.83 8.29
C GLY A 101 1.72 -5.81 9.50
N ILE A 102 0.57 -5.20 9.35
CA ILE A 102 -0.39 -4.97 10.44
C ILE A 102 -1.65 -5.81 10.25
N ARG A 103 -2.31 -6.13 11.36
CA ARG A 103 -3.61 -6.79 11.39
C ARG A 103 -4.41 -6.18 12.52
N GLY A 104 -5.71 -6.00 12.31
CA GLY A 104 -6.63 -5.51 13.32
C GLY A 104 -8.00 -6.15 13.13
N HIS A 105 -8.76 -6.24 14.22
CA HIS A 105 -10.12 -6.75 14.22
C HIS A 105 -10.90 -6.15 15.40
N GLY A 106 -12.21 -6.21 15.33
CA GLY A 106 -13.07 -5.72 16.40
C GLY A 106 -14.54 -5.70 16.02
N VAL A 107 -15.29 -4.90 16.77
CA VAL A 107 -16.72 -4.62 16.55
C VAL A 107 -16.90 -3.12 16.39
N ALA A 108 -17.68 -2.69 15.40
CA ALA A 108 -17.98 -1.28 15.15
C ALA A 108 -19.49 -1.05 14.95
N THR A 109 -20.02 -0.02 15.63
CA THR A 109 -21.42 0.44 15.49
C THR A 109 -21.58 1.38 14.29
N VAL A 110 -20.55 2.20 14.00
CA VAL A 110 -20.42 2.99 12.76
C VAL A 110 -19.30 2.37 11.94
N ALA A 111 -19.66 1.38 11.13
CA ALA A 111 -18.69 0.50 10.49
C ALA A 111 -17.62 1.28 9.71
N GLN A 112 -17.99 2.20 8.82
CA GLN A 112 -17.01 2.88 7.97
C GLN A 112 -15.97 3.69 8.75
N ASP A 113 -16.41 4.75 9.44
CA ASP A 113 -15.46 5.72 10.04
C ASP A 113 -14.61 5.08 11.14
N THR A 114 -15.19 4.20 11.94
CA THR A 114 -14.47 3.52 13.03
C THR A 114 -13.42 2.56 12.45
N ILE A 115 -13.80 1.76 11.45
CA ILE A 115 -12.89 0.77 10.86
C ILE A 115 -11.73 1.47 10.15
N LEU A 116 -12.00 2.54 9.38
CA LEU A 116 -10.96 3.28 8.68
C LEU A 116 -10.04 4.04 9.64
N ALA A 117 -10.59 4.63 10.71
CA ALA A 117 -9.78 5.27 11.75
C ALA A 117 -8.85 4.27 12.44
N ASN A 118 -9.35 3.07 12.79
CA ASN A 118 -8.55 2.02 13.40
C ASN A 118 -7.46 1.52 12.43
N LEU A 119 -7.81 1.30 11.16
CA LEU A 119 -6.85 0.92 10.12
C LEU A 119 -5.72 1.95 9.96
N GLY A 120 -6.07 3.24 9.87
CA GLY A 120 -5.09 4.33 9.77
C GLY A 120 -4.19 4.41 11.01
N SER A 121 -4.77 4.31 12.21
CA SER A 121 -4.04 4.32 13.48
C SER A 121 -3.07 3.13 13.58
N ASP A 122 -3.50 1.93 13.20
CA ASP A 122 -2.67 0.73 13.26
C ASP A 122 -1.54 0.76 12.24
N LEU A 123 -1.74 1.37 11.06
CA LEU A 123 -0.67 1.57 10.08
C LEU A 123 0.45 2.47 10.63
N VAL A 124 0.08 3.51 11.37
CA VAL A 124 1.04 4.41 12.03
C VAL A 124 1.73 3.70 13.20
N ALA A 125 0.97 3.09 14.10
CA ALA A 125 1.50 2.41 15.28
C ALA A 125 2.37 1.20 14.91
N GLY A 126 1.98 0.48 13.85
CA GLY A 126 2.61 -0.72 13.34
C GLY A 126 3.68 -0.48 12.27
N ALA A 127 4.20 0.75 12.13
CA ALA A 127 5.20 1.07 11.11
C ALA A 127 6.42 0.14 11.11
N ASN A 128 6.84 -0.34 12.29
CA ASN A 128 7.96 -1.26 12.46
C ASN A 128 7.63 -2.74 12.17
N SER A 129 6.36 -3.06 11.91
CA SER A 129 5.91 -4.42 11.58
C SER A 129 6.18 -4.78 10.11
N PHE A 130 6.40 -3.78 9.25
CA PHE A 130 6.79 -3.98 7.86
C PHE A 130 8.31 -4.22 7.77
N LYS A 131 8.74 -5.48 7.58
CA LYS A 131 10.17 -5.83 7.50
C LYS A 131 10.67 -5.76 6.06
N LEU A 132 11.86 -5.20 5.86
CA LEU A 132 12.50 -5.05 4.55
C LEU A 132 13.63 -6.08 4.33
N ASP A 133 14.10 -6.68 5.42
CA ASP A 133 15.38 -7.37 5.56
C ASP A 133 15.26 -8.89 5.76
N GLN A 134 14.07 -9.48 5.61
CA GLN A 134 13.95 -10.94 5.61
C GLN A 134 14.61 -11.50 4.33
N MET A 135 15.88 -11.88 4.48
CA MET A 135 16.63 -12.80 3.60
C MET A 135 16.59 -14.20 4.19
#